data_AF-A0A4Y7XAM4-F1
#
_entry.id   AF-A0A4Y7XAM4-F1
#
_cell.length_a   1.000
_cell.length_b   1.000
_cell.length_c   1.000
_cell.angle_alpha   90.00
_cell.angle_beta   90.00
_cell.angle_gamma   90.00
#
_symmetry.space_group_name_H-M   'P 1'
#
loop_
_entity.id
_entity.type
_entity.pdbx_description
1 polymer ?
#
loop_
_entity_poly.entity_id
_entity_poly.type
_entity_poly.pdbx_seq_one_letter_code
_entity_poly.pdbx_strand_id
1 'polypeptide(L)'
;MHNLVVKDNALIDASYTLGLVEQRLVLLAIVGARETGLGIDSTTMLRIHASSYINQFNADKSTAYRVLNEAAKNLFNRYFTYSETDAKTGKLRIVQTRWVSKIAYIEDAGTVEICFSPDVVPFVTRLEKNFTSYELQQLAEVTSLYAVRLYELLIRWRTVEKTPIFELEKFRGQLGLGVNEYKAMGDFKKRVLDLAIKQINEHTDITVKYEQHKQGRTITGFSFAFKQKKKSLKVLEEKSKPAKKTAEPLKNAWNTPENSLFKTLCAKCPTLTREYVENLAKTQNKSIHDLLNIMFMEYAKVDSFELQPTS
;
A
#
# COMPACT_ATOMS: atom_id res chain seq x y z
N MET A 1 2.63 5.40 13.15
CA MET A 1 1.97 5.77 11.88
C MET A 1 1.66 4.47 11.14
N HIS A 2 0.41 4.31 10.72
CA HIS A 2 -0.02 3.11 10.01
C HIS A 2 0.18 3.35 8.51
N ASN A 3 1.37 3.01 8.00
CA ASN A 3 1.76 3.23 6.61
C ASN A 3 1.15 2.20 5.64
N LEU A 4 0.00 1.63 5.98
CA LEU A 4 -0.61 0.54 5.24
C LEU A 4 -1.35 1.08 4.01
N VAL A 5 -0.85 0.76 2.83
CA VAL A 5 -1.53 1.00 1.55
C VAL A 5 -2.55 -0.12 1.34
N VAL A 6 -3.74 0.23 0.84
CA VAL A 6 -4.78 -0.72 0.44
C VAL A 6 -5.31 -0.32 -0.93
N LYS A 7 -5.29 -1.26 -1.89
CA LYS A 7 -5.77 -1.05 -3.26
C LYS A 7 -6.58 -2.25 -3.74
N ASP A 8 -7.64 -1.99 -4.49
CA ASP A 8 -8.41 -3.04 -5.13
C ASP A 8 -7.57 -3.78 -6.19
N ASN A 9 -7.78 -5.08 -6.30
CA ASN A 9 -7.06 -5.91 -7.26
C ASN A 9 -7.28 -5.48 -8.72
N ALA A 10 -8.43 -4.94 -9.09
CA ALA A 10 -8.69 -4.40 -10.42
C ALA A 10 -7.81 -3.18 -10.71
N LEU A 11 -7.58 -2.31 -9.73
CA LEU A 11 -6.64 -1.19 -9.87
C LEU A 11 -5.19 -1.68 -9.90
N ILE A 12 -4.84 -2.73 -9.16
CA ILE A 12 -3.52 -3.36 -9.29
C ILE A 12 -3.33 -3.97 -10.68
N ASP A 13 -4.35 -4.60 -11.24
CA ASP A 13 -4.30 -5.25 -12.55
C ASP A 13 -4.44 -4.30 -13.74
N ALA A 14 -4.91 -3.07 -13.51
CA ALA A 14 -5.13 -2.08 -14.56
C ALA A 14 -3.82 -1.71 -15.27
N SER A 15 -3.92 -1.44 -16.57
CA SER A 15 -2.83 -0.90 -17.36
C SER A 15 -2.87 0.62 -17.33
N TYR A 16 -1.82 1.23 -16.81
CA TYR A 16 -1.68 2.69 -16.75
C TYR A 16 -0.22 3.10 -16.66
N THR A 17 0.08 4.28 -17.17
CA THR A 17 1.42 4.86 -17.11
C THR A 17 1.43 6.01 -16.13
N LEU A 18 2.07 5.79 -14.98
CA LEU A 18 2.38 6.81 -13.98
C LEU A 18 3.89 6.81 -13.74
N GLY A 19 4.51 8.00 -13.71
CA GLY A 19 5.86 8.18 -13.25
C GLY A 19 6.00 7.86 -11.75
N LEU A 20 7.24 7.69 -11.28
CA LEU A 20 7.51 7.30 -9.89
C LEU A 20 6.87 8.25 -8.88
N VAL A 21 7.00 9.56 -9.10
CA VAL A 21 6.47 10.57 -8.18
C VAL A 21 4.93 10.59 -8.21
N GLU A 22 4.33 10.42 -9.39
CA GLU A 22 2.87 10.30 -9.54
C GLU A 22 2.34 9.08 -8.76
N GLN A 23 3.03 7.92 -8.86
CA GLN A 23 2.69 6.74 -8.06
C GLN A 23 2.83 7.00 -6.56
N ARG A 24 3.95 7.58 -6.12
CA ARG A 24 4.19 7.91 -4.70
C ARG A 24 3.16 8.90 -4.15
N LEU A 25 2.75 9.90 -4.94
CA LEU A 25 1.69 10.84 -4.60
C LEU A 25 0.35 10.10 -4.36
N VAL A 26 -0.03 9.18 -5.26
CA VAL A 26 -1.22 8.35 -5.09
C VAL A 26 -1.12 7.49 -3.82
N LEU A 27 0.04 6.89 -3.55
CA LEU A 27 0.25 6.08 -2.34
C LEU A 27 0.09 6.90 -1.05
N LEU A 28 0.70 8.09 -1.00
CA LEU A 28 0.55 9.00 0.15
C LEU A 28 -0.90 9.43 0.33
N ALA A 29 -1.60 9.72 -0.76
CA ALA A 29 -3.02 10.09 -0.71
C ALA A 29 -3.86 8.94 -0.13
N ILE A 30 -3.64 7.70 -0.58
CA ILE A 30 -4.34 6.51 -0.06
C ILE A 30 -4.06 6.33 1.44
N VAL A 31 -2.80 6.43 1.88
CA VAL A 31 -2.46 6.30 3.31
C VAL A 31 -3.11 7.40 4.14
N GLY A 32 -2.91 8.66 3.75
CA GLY A 32 -3.47 9.80 4.49
C GLY A 32 -4.99 9.75 4.59
N ALA A 33 -5.65 9.30 3.53
CA ALA A 33 -7.09 9.16 3.52
C ALA A 33 -7.65 8.05 4.42
N ARG A 34 -6.83 7.01 4.69
CA ARG A 34 -7.19 5.97 5.66
C ARG A 34 -6.96 6.43 7.09
N GLU A 35 -5.90 7.21 7.33
CA GLU A 35 -5.59 7.75 8.67
C GLU A 35 -6.65 8.73 9.18
N THR A 36 -7.34 9.46 8.29
CA THR A 36 -8.42 10.38 8.70
C THR A 36 -9.69 9.66 9.14
N GLY A 37 -9.91 8.41 8.70
CA GLY A 37 -11.09 7.61 9.06
C GLY A 37 -12.44 8.17 8.56
N LEU A 38 -12.44 9.26 7.80
CA LEU A 38 -13.64 9.99 7.37
C LEU A 38 -14.30 9.40 6.12
N GLY A 39 -13.77 8.30 5.58
CA GLY A 39 -14.10 7.83 4.24
C GLY A 39 -13.58 8.79 3.17
N ILE A 40 -13.50 8.32 1.92
CA ILE A 40 -13.15 9.16 0.77
C ILE A 40 -14.34 9.10 -0.18
N ASP A 41 -14.75 10.25 -0.67
CA ASP A 41 -15.66 10.34 -1.80
C ASP A 41 -15.02 11.14 -2.94
N SER A 42 -15.77 11.30 -4.03
CA SER A 42 -15.32 12.03 -5.23
C SER A 42 -15.26 13.55 -5.06
N THR A 43 -15.51 14.06 -3.85
CA THR A 43 -15.42 15.49 -3.48
C THR A 43 -14.37 15.77 -2.42
N THR A 44 -13.83 14.72 -1.79
CA THR A 44 -12.86 14.80 -0.71
C THR A 44 -11.51 15.25 -1.24
N MET A 45 -11.00 16.38 -0.73
CA MET A 45 -9.65 16.87 -1.03
C MET A 45 -8.66 16.22 -0.06
N LEU A 46 -7.80 15.34 -0.60
CA LEU A 46 -6.75 14.67 0.15
C LEU A 46 -5.51 15.54 0.17
N ARG A 47 -5.02 15.86 1.37
CA ARG A 47 -3.90 16.76 1.60
C ARG A 47 -2.59 16.00 1.77
N ILE A 48 -1.60 16.32 0.93
CA ILE A 48 -0.26 15.73 0.98
C ILE A 48 0.76 16.85 1.21
N HIS A 49 1.35 16.87 2.41
CA HIS A 49 2.41 17.80 2.75
C HIS A 49 3.77 17.29 2.24
N ALA A 50 4.66 18.19 1.80
CA ALA A 50 5.99 17.82 1.29
C ALA A 50 6.83 17.04 2.32
N SER A 51 6.68 17.31 3.62
CA SER A 51 7.36 16.54 4.68
C SER A 51 6.98 15.06 4.68
N SER A 52 5.73 14.70 4.37
CA SER A 52 5.32 13.30 4.29
C SER A 52 6.07 12.59 3.16
N TYR A 53 6.26 13.26 2.02
CA TYR A 53 7.04 12.73 0.91
C TYR A 53 8.54 12.62 1.24
N ILE A 54 9.11 13.64 1.88
CA ILE A 54 10.51 13.65 2.35
C ILE A 54 10.75 12.48 3.29
N ASN A 55 9.93 12.35 4.33
CA ASN A 55 10.11 11.36 5.38
C ASN A 55 9.87 9.94 4.87
N GLN A 56 8.90 9.75 3.96
CA GLN A 56 8.53 8.42 3.48
C GLN A 56 9.49 7.89 2.40
N PHE A 57 10.07 8.76 1.57
CA PHE A 57 10.85 8.35 0.41
C PHE A 57 12.29 8.88 0.41
N ASN A 58 12.76 9.41 1.55
CA ASN A 58 14.08 10.04 1.70
C ASN A 58 14.36 11.07 0.60
N ALA A 59 13.34 11.86 0.23
CA ALA A 59 13.44 12.83 -0.85
C ALA A 59 14.18 14.10 -0.39
N ASP A 60 14.80 14.79 -1.35
CA ASP A 60 15.46 16.05 -1.07
C ASP A 60 14.47 17.13 -0.60
N LYS A 61 14.76 17.73 0.56
CA LYS A 61 13.87 18.69 1.23
C LYS A 61 13.64 19.95 0.40
N SER A 62 14.66 20.41 -0.31
CA SER A 62 14.60 21.67 -1.08
C SER A 62 13.71 21.55 -2.33
N THR A 63 13.57 20.34 -2.87
CA THR A 63 12.85 20.09 -4.13
C THR A 63 11.53 19.33 -3.95
N ALA A 64 11.28 18.74 -2.79
CA ALA A 64 10.10 17.89 -2.53
C ALA A 64 8.77 18.54 -2.93
N TYR A 65 8.51 19.78 -2.52
CA TYR A 65 7.25 20.46 -2.85
C TYR A 65 7.09 20.66 -4.36
N ARG A 66 8.14 21.14 -5.04
CA ARG A 66 8.14 21.34 -6.49
C ARG A 66 7.86 20.03 -7.24
N VAL A 67 8.52 18.96 -6.82
CA VAL A 67 8.38 17.62 -7.40
C VAL A 67 6.97 17.06 -7.19
N LEU A 68 6.36 17.24 -6.01
CA LEU A 68 4.97 16.87 -5.76
C LEU A 68 3.99 17.71 -6.59
N ASN A 69 4.24 19.02 -6.72
CA ASN A 69 3.40 19.92 -7.50
C ASN A 69 3.38 19.48 -8.98
N GLU A 70 4.56 19.24 -9.55
CA GLU A 70 4.70 18.71 -10.92
C GLU A 70 4.01 17.35 -11.08
N ALA A 71 4.16 16.45 -10.10
CA ALA A 71 3.49 15.16 -10.12
C ALA A 71 1.96 15.28 -10.08
N ALA A 72 1.39 16.20 -9.30
CA ALA A 72 -0.06 16.44 -9.31
C ALA A 72 -0.55 17.01 -10.64
N LYS A 73 0.19 17.94 -11.26
CA LYS A 73 -0.11 18.44 -12.62
C LYS A 73 -0.10 17.32 -13.64
N ASN A 74 0.90 16.45 -13.58
CA ASN A 74 0.99 15.31 -14.48
C ASN A 74 -0.16 14.33 -14.24
N LEU A 75 -0.42 13.96 -12.98
CA LEU A 75 -1.47 13.02 -12.57
C LEU A 75 -2.86 13.49 -13.01
N PHE A 76 -3.15 14.79 -12.96
CA PHE A 76 -4.40 15.36 -13.47
C PHE A 76 -4.61 15.09 -14.97
N ASN A 77 -3.52 15.04 -15.72
CA ASN A 77 -3.54 14.71 -17.15
C ASN A 77 -3.46 13.20 -17.43
N ARG A 78 -3.38 12.35 -16.41
CA ARG A 78 -3.36 10.90 -16.58
C ARG A 78 -4.77 10.32 -16.63
N TYR A 79 -4.90 9.29 -17.45
CA TYR A 79 -6.07 8.44 -17.51
C TYR A 79 -5.65 6.98 -17.37
N PHE A 80 -6.59 6.14 -16.98
CA PHE A 80 -6.48 4.70 -17.14
C PHE A 80 -7.69 4.21 -17.92
N THR A 81 -7.54 3.02 -18.51
CA THR A 81 -8.57 2.39 -19.31
C THR A 81 -8.87 1.03 -18.71
N TYR A 82 -10.16 0.75 -18.54
CA TYR A 82 -10.64 -0.56 -18.15
C TYR A 82 -11.82 -0.95 -19.04
N SER A 83 -12.07 -2.25 -19.11
CA SER A 83 -13.17 -2.80 -19.87
C SER A 83 -14.21 -3.41 -18.95
N GLU A 84 -15.47 -3.17 -19.26
CA GLU A 84 -16.62 -3.78 -18.59
C GLU A 84 -17.64 -4.25 -19.62
N THR A 85 -18.60 -5.05 -19.21
CA THR A 85 -19.70 -5.46 -20.09
C THR A 85 -20.83 -4.45 -19.96
N ASP A 86 -21.25 -3.86 -21.07
CA ASP A 86 -22.40 -2.97 -21.09
C ASP A 86 -23.69 -3.73 -20.77
N ALA A 87 -24.41 -3.30 -19.72
CA ALA A 87 -25.59 -4.00 -19.23
C ALA A 87 -26.76 -4.02 -20.23
N LYS A 88 -26.81 -3.07 -21.19
CA LYS A 88 -27.90 -2.97 -22.16
C LYS A 88 -27.66 -3.82 -23.41
N THR A 89 -26.42 -3.84 -23.88
CA THR A 89 -26.04 -4.47 -25.15
C THR A 89 -25.31 -5.80 -24.97
N GLY A 90 -24.83 -6.11 -23.76
CA GLY A 90 -23.98 -7.27 -23.47
C GLY A 90 -22.60 -7.20 -24.13
N LYS A 91 -22.24 -6.07 -24.76
CA LYS A 91 -20.97 -5.90 -25.49
C LYS A 91 -19.88 -5.34 -24.58
N LEU A 92 -18.64 -5.51 -25.02
CA LEU A 92 -17.49 -4.90 -24.39
C LEU A 92 -17.58 -3.36 -24.45
N ARG A 93 -17.63 -2.72 -23.29
CA ARG A 93 -17.54 -1.26 -23.11
C ARG A 93 -16.13 -0.94 -22.63
N ILE A 94 -15.45 -0.06 -23.36
CA ILE A 94 -14.14 0.47 -22.97
C ILE A 94 -14.38 1.82 -22.29
N VAL A 95 -13.98 1.93 -21.03
CA VAL A 95 -14.10 3.15 -20.24
C VAL A 95 -12.72 3.77 -20.09
N GLN A 96 -12.61 5.06 -20.38
CA GLN A 96 -11.43 5.87 -20.12
C GLN A 96 -11.80 6.94 -19.10
N THR A 97 -11.06 6.99 -18.00
CA THR A 97 -11.34 7.92 -16.90
C THR A 97 -10.05 8.48 -16.31
N ARG A 98 -10.15 9.67 -15.73
CA ARG A 98 -9.02 10.39 -15.13
C ARG A 98 -8.65 9.79 -13.78
N TRP A 99 -7.41 9.94 -13.36
CA TRP A 99 -7.00 9.57 -12.00
C TRP A 99 -7.59 10.48 -10.92
N VAL A 100 -7.53 11.79 -11.17
CA VAL A 100 -7.99 12.82 -10.24
C VAL A 100 -8.91 13.80 -10.95
N SER A 101 -9.96 14.24 -10.27
CA SER A 101 -10.95 15.21 -10.77
C SER A 101 -10.54 16.65 -10.47
N LYS A 102 -9.71 16.86 -9.44
CA LYS A 102 -9.27 18.18 -8.97
C LYS A 102 -7.88 18.07 -8.33
N ILE A 103 -7.10 19.12 -8.50
CA ILE A 103 -5.82 19.34 -7.80
C ILE A 103 -5.79 20.77 -7.27
N ALA A 104 -5.14 20.99 -6.13
CA ALA A 104 -4.90 22.32 -5.57
C ALA A 104 -3.51 22.39 -4.93
N TYR A 105 -3.02 23.61 -4.75
CA TYR A 105 -1.70 23.90 -4.21
C TYR A 105 -1.82 24.96 -3.13
N ILE A 106 -1.16 24.71 -2.00
CA ILE A 106 -1.06 25.66 -0.90
C ILE A 106 0.44 25.91 -0.70
N GLU A 107 0.96 26.89 -1.40
CA GLU A 107 2.41 27.16 -1.50
C GLU A 107 3.02 27.51 -0.14
N ASP A 108 2.40 28.43 0.60
CA ASP A 108 2.84 28.81 1.95
C ASP A 108 2.88 27.65 2.94
N ALA A 109 2.05 26.62 2.70
CA ALA A 109 1.98 25.41 3.52
C ALA A 109 2.76 24.23 2.91
N GLY A 110 3.51 24.41 1.81
CA GLY A 110 4.27 23.34 1.16
C GLY A 110 3.43 22.10 0.83
N THR A 111 2.17 22.31 0.43
CA THR A 111 1.14 21.26 0.38
C THR A 111 0.49 21.18 -0.98
N VAL A 112 0.23 19.94 -1.42
CA VAL A 112 -0.56 19.61 -2.60
C VAL A 112 -1.83 18.91 -2.14
N GLU A 113 -2.95 19.21 -2.79
CA GLU A 113 -4.20 18.50 -2.56
C GLU A 113 -4.68 17.86 -3.86
N ILE A 114 -5.22 16.64 -3.76
CA ILE A 114 -5.82 15.92 -4.88
C ILE A 114 -7.20 15.39 -4.50
N CYS A 115 -8.10 15.31 -5.48
CA CYS A 115 -9.38 14.63 -5.34
C CYS A 115 -9.45 13.49 -6.35
N PHE A 116 -9.63 12.25 -5.88
CA PHE A 116 -9.76 11.10 -6.77
C PHE A 116 -11.04 11.21 -7.60
N SER A 117 -10.97 10.77 -8.87
CA SER A 117 -12.15 10.69 -9.72
C SER A 117 -13.17 9.69 -9.15
N PRO A 118 -14.49 9.86 -9.45
CA PRO A 118 -15.53 8.93 -8.99
C PRO A 118 -15.23 7.46 -9.29
N ASP A 119 -14.64 7.16 -10.44
CA ASP A 119 -14.29 5.78 -10.83
C ASP A 119 -13.08 5.22 -10.05
N VAL A 120 -12.20 6.08 -9.52
CA VAL A 120 -11.03 5.66 -8.74
C VAL A 120 -11.40 5.39 -7.29
N VAL A 121 -12.34 6.16 -6.73
CA VAL A 121 -12.73 6.10 -5.32
C VAL A 121 -13.03 4.66 -4.87
N PRO A 122 -13.88 3.86 -5.56
CA PRO A 122 -14.17 2.48 -5.15
C PRO A 122 -12.92 1.60 -4.98
N PHE A 123 -11.88 1.86 -5.77
CA PHE A 123 -10.66 1.06 -5.76
C PHE A 123 -9.68 1.41 -4.63
N VAL A 124 -9.90 2.54 -3.95
CA VAL A 124 -9.03 3.02 -2.86
C VAL A 124 -9.75 3.13 -1.51
N THR A 125 -11.08 3.04 -1.48
CA THR A 125 -11.88 3.21 -0.25
C THR A 125 -12.55 1.97 0.28
N ARG A 126 -13.01 1.06 -0.60
CA ARG A 126 -13.75 -0.11 -0.14
C ARG A 126 -12.76 -1.08 0.52
N LEU A 127 -13.17 -1.72 1.60
CA LEU A 127 -12.36 -2.68 2.36
C LEU A 127 -13.06 -4.04 2.33
N GLU A 128 -13.37 -4.53 1.14
CA GLU A 128 -14.12 -5.78 0.92
C GLU A 128 -13.18 -6.99 0.66
N LYS A 129 -13.75 -8.13 0.26
CA LYS A 129 -12.99 -9.24 -0.35
C LYS A 129 -12.43 -8.74 -1.68
N ASN A 130 -11.10 -8.68 -1.85
CA ASN A 130 -10.32 -8.43 -3.11
C ASN A 130 -9.31 -7.26 -3.04
N PHE A 131 -8.85 -6.89 -1.85
CA PHE A 131 -7.83 -5.85 -1.70
C PHE A 131 -6.44 -6.44 -1.52
N THR A 132 -5.46 -5.78 -2.12
CA THR A 132 -4.05 -5.98 -1.84
C THR A 132 -3.59 -4.89 -0.88
N SER A 133 -2.97 -5.29 0.22
CA SER A 133 -2.44 -4.38 1.24
C SER A 133 -0.94 -4.53 1.41
N TYR A 134 -0.20 -3.46 1.67
CA TYR A 134 1.25 -3.56 1.97
C TYR A 134 1.74 -2.30 2.68
N GLU A 135 2.86 -2.42 3.39
CA GLU A 135 3.48 -1.28 4.07
C GLU A 135 4.16 -0.37 3.04
N LEU A 136 3.84 0.92 3.04
CA LEU A 136 4.45 1.91 2.16
C LEU A 136 5.96 1.96 2.31
N GLN A 137 6.46 1.61 3.50
CA GLN A 137 7.89 1.51 3.79
C GLN A 137 8.63 0.55 2.85
N GLN A 138 7.97 -0.50 2.34
CA GLN A 138 8.60 -1.44 1.39
C GLN A 138 8.96 -0.78 0.07
N LEU A 139 8.34 0.36 -0.25
CA LEU A 139 8.56 1.11 -1.49
C LEU A 139 9.37 2.39 -1.26
N ALA A 140 9.81 2.67 -0.03
CA ALA A 140 10.54 3.89 0.32
C ALA A 140 11.81 4.06 -0.52
N GLU A 141 12.60 3.00 -0.62
CA GLU A 141 13.89 2.98 -1.34
C GLU A 141 13.77 2.51 -2.80
N VAL A 142 12.58 2.08 -3.22
CA VAL A 142 12.33 1.64 -4.59
C VAL A 142 12.24 2.87 -5.51
N THR A 143 13.13 2.94 -6.50
CA THR A 143 13.27 4.11 -7.40
C THR A 143 12.81 3.86 -8.83
N SER A 144 12.61 2.60 -9.22
CA SER A 144 12.04 2.25 -10.52
C SER A 144 10.52 2.20 -10.44
N LEU A 145 9.84 2.94 -11.31
CA LEU A 145 8.38 2.87 -11.44
C LEU A 145 7.90 1.45 -11.81
N TYR A 146 8.72 0.70 -12.55
CA TYR A 146 8.46 -0.70 -12.89
C TYR A 146 8.60 -1.63 -11.69
N ALA A 147 9.54 -1.34 -10.78
CA ALA A 147 9.71 -2.10 -9.54
C ALA A 147 8.53 -1.92 -8.60
N VAL A 148 8.00 -0.70 -8.47
CA VAL A 148 6.78 -0.43 -7.71
C VAL A 148 5.61 -1.24 -8.28
N ARG A 149 5.36 -1.15 -9.59
CA ARG A 149 4.27 -1.89 -10.25
C ARG A 149 4.44 -3.39 -10.14
N LEU A 150 5.64 -3.92 -10.35
CA LEU A 150 5.91 -5.35 -10.20
C LEU A 150 5.66 -5.79 -8.76
N TYR A 151 6.15 -5.07 -7.76
CA TYR A 151 5.91 -5.41 -6.35
C TYR A 151 4.41 -5.52 -6.05
N GLU A 152 3.61 -4.54 -6.49
CA GLU A 152 2.16 -4.57 -6.30
C GLU A 152 1.48 -5.78 -6.97
N LEU A 153 1.87 -6.11 -8.20
CA LEU A 153 1.35 -7.28 -8.91
C LEU A 153 1.69 -8.59 -8.18
N LEU A 154 2.89 -8.69 -7.60
CA LEU A 154 3.34 -9.88 -6.90
C LEU A 154 2.69 -10.02 -5.53
N ILE A 155 2.59 -8.94 -4.77
CA ILE A 155 2.19 -8.99 -3.37
C ILE A 155 0.71 -9.37 -3.19
N ARG A 156 -0.10 -9.21 -4.25
CA ARG A 156 -1.43 -9.81 -4.37
C ARG A 156 -1.45 -11.33 -4.15
N TRP A 157 -0.38 -12.02 -4.56
CA TRP A 157 -0.24 -13.47 -4.49
C TRP A 157 0.53 -13.94 -3.25
N ARG A 158 0.71 -13.07 -2.24
CA ARG A 158 1.58 -13.36 -1.08
C ARG A 158 1.26 -14.63 -0.31
N THR A 159 0.00 -15.09 -0.34
CA THR A 159 -0.43 -16.33 0.32
C THR A 159 0.04 -17.57 -0.43
N VAL A 160 0.13 -17.49 -1.76
CA VAL A 160 0.52 -18.61 -2.64
C VAL A 160 2.01 -18.57 -2.95
N GLU A 161 2.68 -17.42 -2.78
CA GLU A 161 4.12 -17.22 -3.04
C GLU A 161 4.52 -17.47 -4.52
N LYS A 162 3.52 -17.62 -5.40
CA LYS A 162 3.68 -17.85 -6.83
C LYS A 162 2.55 -17.20 -7.61
N THR A 163 2.87 -16.66 -8.78
CA THR A 163 1.89 -16.03 -9.68
C THR A 163 1.44 -16.99 -10.78
N PRO A 164 0.26 -16.76 -11.38
CA PRO A 164 -0.04 -17.30 -12.71
C PRO A 164 0.93 -16.75 -13.75
N ILE A 165 0.85 -17.28 -14.98
CA ILE A 165 1.57 -16.73 -16.12
C ILE A 165 0.93 -15.38 -16.49
N PHE A 166 1.71 -14.31 -16.39
CA PHE A 166 1.38 -13.04 -17.00
C PHE A 166 1.71 -13.11 -18.49
N GLU A 167 0.67 -13.03 -19.32
CA GLU A 167 0.78 -12.93 -20.78
C GLU A 167 1.53 -11.64 -21.14
N LEU A 168 2.51 -11.74 -22.05
CA LEU A 168 3.51 -10.70 -22.30
C LEU A 168 2.90 -9.34 -22.67
N GLU A 169 1.90 -9.32 -23.56
CA GLU A 169 1.29 -8.09 -24.03
C GLU A 169 0.57 -7.37 -22.88
N LYS A 170 -0.30 -8.07 -22.16
CA LYS A 170 -0.97 -7.54 -20.97
C LYS A 170 0.03 -7.12 -19.90
N PHE A 171 1.03 -7.94 -19.62
CA PHE A 171 2.00 -7.72 -18.54
C PHE A 171 2.78 -6.41 -18.73
N ARG A 172 3.15 -6.10 -19.97
CA ARG A 172 3.83 -4.84 -20.29
C ARG A 172 2.97 -3.63 -19.95
N GLY A 173 1.68 -3.68 -20.27
CA GLY A 173 0.72 -2.64 -19.90
C GLY A 173 0.54 -2.51 -18.37
N GLN A 174 0.50 -3.63 -17.65
CA GLN A 174 0.38 -3.64 -16.18
C GLN A 174 1.60 -3.03 -15.47
N LEU A 175 2.79 -3.23 -16.02
CA LEU A 175 4.02 -2.57 -15.57
C LEU A 175 4.08 -1.08 -15.94
N GLY A 176 3.14 -0.60 -16.74
CA GLY A 176 3.00 0.80 -17.14
C GLY A 176 3.82 1.20 -18.36
N LEU A 177 4.25 0.23 -19.17
CA LEU A 177 4.93 0.50 -20.43
C LEU A 177 3.95 0.95 -21.50
N GLY A 178 4.34 1.96 -22.28
CA GLY A 178 3.72 2.30 -23.53
C GLY A 178 3.95 1.21 -24.60
N VAL A 179 3.07 1.18 -25.60
CA VAL A 179 3.06 0.18 -26.69
C VAL A 179 4.43 0.04 -27.38
N ASN A 180 5.18 1.13 -27.50
CA ASN A 180 6.45 1.17 -28.22
C ASN A 180 7.71 1.13 -27.35
N GLU A 181 7.59 1.08 -26.02
CA GLU A 181 8.74 1.14 -25.11
C GLU A 181 9.43 -0.22 -24.98
N TYR A 182 10.76 -0.30 -25.12
CA TYR A 182 11.51 -1.55 -24.96
C TYR A 182 10.93 -2.73 -25.77
N LYS A 183 10.70 -2.54 -27.07
CA LYS A 183 10.17 -3.59 -27.97
C LYS A 183 11.07 -4.82 -28.03
N ALA A 184 12.39 -4.60 -28.02
CA ALA A 184 13.34 -5.71 -28.00
C ALA A 184 13.28 -6.41 -26.64
N MET A 185 13.10 -7.74 -26.66
CA MET A 185 12.98 -8.54 -25.43
C MET A 185 14.20 -8.42 -24.52
N GLY A 186 15.40 -8.25 -25.09
CA GLY A 186 16.62 -8.00 -24.31
C GLY A 186 16.55 -6.69 -23.52
N ASP A 187 16.03 -5.62 -24.14
CA ASP A 187 15.84 -4.33 -23.47
C ASP A 187 14.74 -4.39 -22.42
N PHE A 188 13.61 -5.04 -22.72
CA PHE A 188 12.55 -5.25 -21.75
C PHE A 188 13.07 -5.96 -20.50
N LYS A 189 13.82 -7.05 -20.66
CA LYS A 189 14.41 -7.74 -19.52
C LYS A 189 15.39 -6.87 -18.75
N LYS A 190 16.40 -6.32 -19.43
CA LYS A 190 17.48 -5.58 -18.78
C LYS A 190 17.00 -4.30 -18.07
N ARG A 191 16.12 -3.54 -18.71
CA ARG A 191 15.73 -2.19 -18.27
C ARG A 191 14.45 -2.16 -17.44
N VAL A 192 13.65 -3.23 -17.50
CA VAL A 192 12.36 -3.31 -16.80
C VAL A 192 12.39 -4.45 -15.80
N LEU A 193 12.45 -5.70 -16.28
CA LEU A 193 12.23 -6.87 -15.43
C LEU A 193 13.37 -7.12 -14.45
N ASP A 194 14.60 -7.21 -14.93
CA ASP A 194 15.78 -7.51 -14.12
C ASP A 194 16.07 -6.34 -13.16
N LEU A 195 15.89 -5.09 -13.63
CA LEU A 195 15.97 -3.90 -12.79
C LEU A 195 14.93 -3.93 -11.66
N ALA A 196 13.67 -4.25 -12.00
CA ALA A 196 12.60 -4.31 -11.03
C ALA A 196 12.84 -5.39 -9.97
N ILE A 197 13.21 -6.59 -10.40
CA ILE A 197 13.50 -7.71 -9.50
C ILE A 197 14.69 -7.42 -8.60
N LYS A 198 15.76 -6.79 -9.13
CA LYS A 198 16.90 -6.37 -8.33
C LYS A 198 16.44 -5.44 -7.20
N GLN A 199 15.70 -4.38 -7.51
CA GLN A 199 15.22 -3.44 -6.49
C GLN A 199 14.28 -4.07 -5.48
N ILE A 200 13.38 -4.95 -5.91
CA ILE A 200 12.49 -5.68 -4.99
C ILE A 200 13.32 -6.55 -4.04
N ASN A 201 14.28 -7.30 -4.58
CA ASN A 201 15.15 -8.17 -3.78
C ASN A 201 16.08 -7.40 -2.83
N GLU A 202 16.41 -6.16 -3.14
CA GLU A 202 17.24 -5.31 -2.28
C GLU A 202 16.41 -4.59 -1.20
N HIS A 203 15.26 -4.01 -1.57
CA HIS A 203 14.61 -2.99 -0.75
C HIS A 203 13.26 -3.39 -0.12
N THR A 204 12.66 -4.53 -0.50
CA THR A 204 11.32 -4.91 0.00
C THR A 204 11.38 -6.10 0.97
N ASP A 205 10.22 -6.53 1.46
CA ASP A 205 10.01 -7.67 2.34
C ASP A 205 10.02 -9.03 1.62
N ILE A 206 10.21 -9.07 0.30
CA ILE A 206 10.20 -10.31 -0.48
C ILE A 206 11.46 -10.49 -1.32
N THR A 207 11.80 -11.75 -1.59
CA THR A 207 12.79 -12.14 -2.59
C THR A 207 12.10 -12.89 -3.72
N VAL A 208 12.31 -12.44 -4.96
CA VAL A 208 11.60 -12.83 -6.18
C VAL A 208 12.57 -13.41 -7.20
N LYS A 209 12.12 -14.43 -7.92
CA LYS A 209 12.70 -14.92 -9.18
C LYS A 209 11.59 -15.08 -10.22
N TYR A 210 11.96 -15.06 -11.49
CA TYR A 210 11.03 -15.27 -12.59
C TYR A 210 11.39 -16.48 -13.44
N GLU A 211 10.37 -17.09 -14.02
CA GLU A 211 10.46 -18.07 -15.10
C GLU A 211 9.90 -17.44 -16.37
N GLN A 212 10.59 -17.66 -17.48
CA GLN A 212 10.13 -17.25 -18.81
C GLN A 212 9.39 -18.40 -19.49
N HIS A 213 8.25 -18.12 -20.09
CA HIS A 213 7.46 -19.09 -20.83
C HIS A 213 7.57 -18.81 -22.33
N LYS A 214 7.75 -19.87 -23.12
CA LYS A 214 7.98 -19.77 -24.56
C LYS A 214 7.04 -20.67 -25.34
N GLN A 215 6.65 -20.20 -26.52
CA GLN A 215 6.05 -21.00 -27.57
C GLN A 215 7.00 -20.96 -28.78
N GLY A 216 7.72 -22.06 -28.98
CA GLY A 216 8.85 -22.09 -29.92
C GLY A 216 9.95 -21.09 -29.52
N ARG A 217 10.26 -20.15 -30.42
CA ARG A 217 11.29 -19.11 -30.19
C ARG A 217 10.75 -17.87 -29.49
N THR A 218 9.43 -17.71 -29.43
CA THR A 218 8.76 -16.51 -28.90
C THR A 218 8.49 -16.66 -27.42
N ILE A 219 8.84 -15.65 -26.63
CA ILE A 219 8.45 -15.56 -25.21
C ILE A 219 7.00 -15.10 -25.15
N THR A 220 6.14 -15.90 -24.52
CA THR A 220 4.70 -15.64 -24.41
C THR A 220 4.29 -15.04 -23.06
N GLY A 221 5.14 -15.18 -22.05
CA GLY A 221 4.84 -14.62 -20.72
C GLY A 221 5.87 -14.94 -19.66
N PHE A 222 5.57 -14.51 -18.44
CA PHE A 222 6.40 -14.67 -17.26
C PHE A 222 5.58 -15.12 -16.06
N SER A 223 6.15 -15.99 -15.23
CA SER A 223 5.61 -16.29 -13.90
C SER A 223 6.67 -16.02 -12.84
N PHE A 224 6.24 -15.76 -11.62
CA PHE A 224 7.12 -15.38 -10.53
C PHE A 224 6.93 -16.31 -9.36
N ALA A 225 8.04 -16.66 -8.72
CA ALA A 225 8.06 -17.33 -7.42
C ALA A 225 8.82 -16.43 -6.45
N PHE A 226 8.28 -16.28 -5.24
CA PHE A 226 8.84 -15.35 -4.27
C PHE A 226 8.60 -15.80 -2.84
N LYS A 227 9.46 -15.36 -1.93
CA LYS A 227 9.37 -15.71 -0.50
C LYS A 227 9.46 -14.47 0.35
N GLN A 228 8.77 -14.47 1.48
CA GLN A 228 8.97 -13.43 2.48
C GLN A 228 10.39 -13.53 3.08
N LYS A 229 11.07 -12.39 3.15
CA LYS A 229 12.32 -12.29 3.89
C LYS A 229 11.99 -12.43 5.37
N LYS A 230 12.74 -13.28 6.07
CA LYS A 230 12.70 -13.28 7.54
C LYS A 230 13.11 -11.88 7.98
N LYS A 231 12.25 -11.17 8.72
CA LYS A 231 12.61 -9.89 9.35
C LYS A 231 13.87 -10.13 10.19
N SER A 232 15.03 -9.73 9.69
CA SER A 232 16.22 -9.63 10.51
C SER A 232 15.98 -8.44 11.44
N LEU A 233 15.95 -8.70 12.75
CA LEU A 233 15.84 -7.67 13.79
C LEU A 233 17.09 -6.76 13.89
N LYS A 234 17.83 -6.55 12.78
CA LYS A 234 19.22 -6.05 12.81
C LYS A 234 19.44 -4.61 12.35
N VAL A 235 18.41 -3.77 12.16
CA VAL A 235 18.61 -2.39 11.65
C VAL A 235 18.11 -1.28 12.59
N LEU A 236 17.77 -1.57 13.85
CA LEU A 236 17.42 -0.54 14.83
C LEU A 236 18.42 -0.37 15.99
N GLU A 237 19.50 -1.15 16.05
CA GLU A 237 20.40 -1.14 17.21
C GLU A 237 21.57 -0.13 17.16
N GLU A 238 21.86 0.53 16.03
CA GLU A 238 23.03 1.43 15.97
C GLU A 238 22.77 2.92 16.30
N LYS A 239 21.55 3.31 16.68
CA LYS A 239 21.30 4.71 17.16
C LYS A 239 20.52 4.86 18.46
N SER A 240 20.46 3.84 19.31
CA SER A 240 19.95 3.99 20.67
C SER A 240 20.92 3.40 21.69
N LYS A 241 21.82 4.24 22.22
CA LYS A 241 22.36 3.99 23.55
C LYS A 241 21.17 3.82 24.52
N PRO A 242 21.12 2.77 25.35
CA PRO A 242 19.96 2.50 26.18
C PRO A 242 19.93 3.48 27.35
N ALA A 243 19.05 4.49 27.27
CA ALA A 243 18.54 5.13 28.48
C ALA A 243 17.54 4.16 29.12
N LYS A 244 17.88 3.63 30.29
CA LYS A 244 16.95 2.86 31.14
C LYS A 244 15.69 3.70 31.37
N LYS A 245 14.58 3.37 30.69
CA LYS A 245 13.25 3.82 31.10
C LYS A 245 12.69 2.79 32.08
N THR A 246 12.58 3.21 33.32
CA THR A 246 11.88 2.53 34.41
C THR A 246 10.46 2.20 33.97
N ALA A 247 10.01 0.97 34.26
CA ALA A 247 8.64 0.54 34.00
C ALA A 247 7.65 1.49 34.69
N GLU A 248 6.80 2.15 33.90
CA GLU A 248 5.74 3.00 34.43
C GLU A 248 4.65 2.14 35.10
N PRO A 249 4.03 2.61 36.21
CA PRO A 249 3.04 1.82 36.93
C PRO A 249 1.79 1.56 36.07
N LEU A 250 1.30 0.31 36.08
CA LEU A 250 0.09 -0.15 35.38
C LEU A 250 -1.15 0.75 35.59
N LYS A 251 -1.23 1.45 36.73
CA LYS A 251 -2.33 2.39 37.05
C LYS A 251 -2.44 3.57 36.07
N ASN A 252 -1.36 3.96 35.39
CA ASN A 252 -1.35 5.12 34.50
C ASN A 252 -1.68 4.77 33.03
N ALA A 253 -1.67 3.48 32.67
CA ALA A 253 -1.91 2.99 31.31
C ALA A 253 -3.36 3.18 30.81
N TRP A 254 -4.30 3.47 31.70
CA TRP A 254 -5.71 3.67 31.37
C TRP A 254 -6.10 5.14 31.09
N ASN A 255 -5.19 6.09 31.34
CA ASN A 255 -5.43 7.53 31.21
C ASN A 255 -4.94 8.13 29.87
N THR A 256 -4.61 7.28 28.91
CA THR A 256 -4.12 7.62 27.57
C THR A 256 -5.25 7.58 26.52
N PRO A 257 -5.03 8.11 25.30
CA PRO A 257 -5.99 8.00 24.18
C PRO A 257 -6.43 6.57 23.84
N GLU A 258 -5.67 5.59 24.35
CA GLU A 258 -5.77 4.14 24.19
C GLU A 258 -7.03 3.56 24.88
N ASN A 259 -7.60 4.29 25.84
CA ASN A 259 -8.91 4.00 26.42
C ASN A 259 -10.06 4.12 25.39
N SER A 260 -9.86 4.88 24.30
CA SER A 260 -10.84 4.93 23.19
C SER A 260 -11.02 3.57 22.54
N LEU A 261 -9.93 2.83 22.26
CA LEU A 261 -9.96 1.49 21.67
C LEU A 261 -10.62 0.48 22.61
N PHE A 262 -10.30 0.53 23.91
CA PHE A 262 -10.94 -0.32 24.90
C PHE A 262 -12.45 -0.06 24.99
N LYS A 263 -12.88 1.22 25.01
CA LYS A 263 -14.31 1.58 24.98
C LYS A 263 -15.00 1.06 23.71
N THR A 264 -14.37 1.18 22.55
CA THR A 264 -14.90 0.66 21.28
C THR A 264 -15.03 -0.85 21.32
N LEU A 265 -14.04 -1.56 21.86
CA LEU A 265 -14.08 -3.02 22.01
C LEU A 265 -15.14 -3.47 23.02
N CYS A 266 -15.26 -2.81 24.19
CA CYS A 266 -16.29 -3.13 25.18
C CYS A 266 -17.72 -2.88 24.68
N ALA A 267 -17.93 -1.84 23.85
CA ALA A 267 -19.23 -1.59 23.24
C ALA A 267 -19.67 -2.73 22.31
N LYS A 268 -18.70 -3.43 21.69
CA LYS A 268 -18.95 -4.56 20.78
C LYS A 268 -18.85 -5.92 21.47
N CYS A 269 -18.12 -6.02 22.58
CA CYS A 269 -17.92 -7.21 23.40
C CYS A 269 -18.10 -6.85 24.88
N PRO A 270 -19.34 -6.86 25.42
CA PRO A 270 -19.62 -6.45 26.80
C PRO A 270 -18.94 -7.31 27.88
N THR A 271 -18.48 -8.51 27.51
CA THR A 271 -17.76 -9.44 28.39
C THR A 271 -16.26 -9.13 28.54
N LEU A 272 -15.71 -8.20 27.74
CA LEU A 272 -14.31 -7.79 27.84
C LEU A 272 -14.10 -6.87 29.06
N THR A 273 -13.35 -7.36 30.06
CA THR A 273 -13.02 -6.60 31.27
C THR A 273 -11.58 -6.06 31.24
N ARG A 274 -11.30 -5.02 32.03
CA ARG A 274 -9.93 -4.49 32.18
C ARG A 274 -8.97 -5.53 32.75
N GLU A 275 -9.44 -6.30 33.72
CA GLU A 275 -8.68 -7.37 34.36
C GLU A 275 -8.26 -8.45 33.37
N TYR A 276 -9.14 -8.82 32.43
CA TYR A 276 -8.82 -9.74 31.34
C TYR A 276 -7.68 -9.22 30.47
N VAL A 277 -7.75 -7.95 30.04
CA VAL A 277 -6.74 -7.32 29.20
C VAL A 277 -5.40 -7.21 29.94
N GLU A 278 -5.41 -6.84 31.22
CA GLU A 278 -4.19 -6.75 32.03
C GLU A 278 -3.52 -8.11 32.23
N ASN A 279 -4.30 -9.16 32.51
CA ASN A 279 -3.78 -10.51 32.67
C ASN A 279 -3.23 -11.05 31.35
N LEU A 280 -3.95 -10.85 30.24
CA LEU A 280 -3.50 -11.27 28.93
C LEU A 280 -2.23 -10.52 28.47
N ALA A 281 -2.11 -9.22 28.80
CA ALA A 281 -0.92 -8.43 28.49
C ALA A 281 0.32 -8.93 29.25
N LYS A 282 0.14 -9.29 30.53
CA LYS A 282 1.19 -9.91 31.35
C LYS A 282 1.60 -11.27 30.79
N THR A 283 0.63 -12.15 30.49
CA THR A 283 0.90 -13.50 29.97
C THR A 283 1.59 -13.47 28.61
N GLN A 284 1.24 -12.52 27.75
CA GLN A 284 1.86 -12.36 26.43
C GLN A 284 3.11 -11.49 26.43
N ASN A 285 3.52 -10.95 27.58
CA ASN A 285 4.61 -9.97 27.73
C ASN A 285 4.53 -8.82 26.70
N LYS A 286 3.32 -8.27 26.52
CA LYS A 286 3.03 -7.15 25.61
C LYS A 286 2.54 -5.95 26.39
N SER A 287 2.69 -4.75 25.81
CA SER A 287 2.00 -3.58 26.34
C SER A 287 0.48 -3.74 26.18
N ILE A 288 -0.30 -3.14 27.08
CA ILE A 288 -1.78 -3.10 26.98
C ILE A 288 -2.20 -2.48 25.63
N HIS A 289 -1.47 -1.45 25.17
CA HIS A 289 -1.70 -0.79 23.88
C HIS A 289 -1.56 -1.76 22.70
N ASP A 290 -0.47 -2.52 22.63
CA ASP A 290 -0.25 -3.47 21.52
C ASP A 290 -1.29 -4.57 21.54
N LEU A 291 -1.69 -5.03 22.73
CA LEU A 291 -2.73 -6.03 22.89
C LEU A 291 -4.11 -5.53 22.42
N LEU A 292 -4.52 -4.33 22.82
CA LEU A 292 -5.81 -3.75 22.41
C LEU A 292 -5.88 -3.52 20.89
N ASN A 293 -4.78 -3.10 20.27
CA ASN A 293 -4.71 -3.00 18.82
C ASN A 293 -4.83 -4.36 18.13
N ILE A 294 -4.19 -5.41 18.66
CA ILE A 294 -4.33 -6.77 18.13
C ILE A 294 -5.79 -7.22 18.22
N MET A 295 -6.43 -7.06 19.38
CA MET A 295 -7.83 -7.45 19.60
C MET A 295 -8.79 -6.69 18.67
N PHE A 296 -8.56 -5.39 18.48
CA PHE A 296 -9.34 -4.57 17.55
C PHE A 296 -9.18 -5.02 16.09
N MET A 297 -7.94 -5.34 15.68
CA MET A 297 -7.64 -5.81 14.34
C MET A 297 -8.15 -7.22 14.07
N GLU A 298 -8.23 -8.08 15.09
CA GLU A 298 -8.87 -9.40 15.00
C GLU A 298 -10.38 -9.25 14.87
N TYR A 299 -11.01 -8.44 15.72
CA TYR A 299 -12.44 -8.16 15.60
C TYR A 299 -12.82 -7.60 14.22
N ALA A 300 -12.05 -6.65 13.69
CA ALA A 300 -12.31 -6.04 12.38
C ALA A 300 -12.25 -7.03 11.19
N LYS A 301 -11.66 -8.23 11.37
CA LYS A 301 -11.57 -9.26 10.31
C LYS A 301 -12.76 -10.20 10.27
N VAL A 302 -13.41 -10.43 11.41
CA VAL A 302 -14.40 -11.52 11.58
C VAL A 302 -15.71 -11.06 12.23
N ASP A 303 -15.82 -9.77 12.57
CA ASP A 303 -16.93 -9.15 13.32
C ASP A 303 -17.26 -9.88 14.65
N SER A 304 -16.31 -10.68 15.15
CA SER A 304 -16.38 -11.48 16.36
C SER A 304 -14.96 -11.86 16.81
N PHE A 305 -14.73 -11.99 18.13
CA PHE A 305 -13.53 -12.60 18.69
C PHE A 305 -13.92 -13.39 19.96
N GLU A 306 -13.34 -14.58 20.15
CA GLU A 306 -13.59 -15.41 21.33
C GLU A 306 -12.54 -15.14 22.42
N LEU A 307 -13.00 -14.84 23.63
CA LEU A 307 -12.12 -14.69 24.79
C LEU A 307 -11.59 -16.07 25.18
N GLN A 308 -10.27 -16.25 25.11
CA GLN A 308 -9.66 -17.46 25.64
C GLN A 308 -9.68 -17.42 27.18
N PRO A 309 -10.00 -18.53 27.87
CA PRO A 309 -9.99 -18.56 29.33
C PRO A 309 -8.59 -18.27 29.85
N THR A 310 -8.48 -17.30 30.75
CA THR A 310 -7.24 -17.03 31.49
C THR A 310 -7.02 -18.16 32.49
N SER A 311 -5.91 -18.87 32.35
CA SER A 311 -5.43 -19.86 33.32
C SER A 311 -5.02 -19.20 34.63
#